data_AF-A0A3D2BMN0-F1
#
_entry.id   AF-A0A3D2BMN0-F1
#
_cell.length_a   1.000
_cell.length_b   1.000
_cell.length_c   1.000
_cell.angle_alpha   90.00
_cell.angle_beta   90.00
_cell.angle_gamma   90.00
#
_symmetry.space_group_name_H-M   'P 1'
#
loop_
_entity.id
_entity.type
_entity.pdbx_description
1 polymer ?
#
loop_
_entity_poly.entity_id
_entity_poly.type
_entity_poly.pdbx_seq_one_letter_code
_entity_poly.pdbx_strand_id
1 'polypeptide(L)' 'MKKLTEDKINVDLAASGVAYKERLNMPVVASEVERQQPAHLRAYFNERLVFYRERSKKLPDGNSVQYLKTE' A
#
# COMPACT_ATOMS: atom_id res chain seq x y z
N MET A 1 -15.48 19.65 8.39
CA MET A 1 -15.57 18.54 7.41
C MET A 1 -14.24 18.22 6.69
N LYS A 2 -13.04 18.47 7.26
CA LYS A 2 -11.75 18.19 6.59
C LYS A 2 -11.09 16.84 6.94
N LYS A 3 -11.38 16.27 8.11
CA LYS A 3 -10.69 15.05 8.61
C LYS A 3 -10.86 13.81 7.73
N LEU A 4 -12.08 13.57 7.22
CA LEU A 4 -12.38 12.34 6.47
C LEU A 4 -11.52 12.17 5.20
N THR A 5 -11.08 13.28 4.60
CA THR A 5 -10.23 13.30 3.40
C THR A 5 -8.78 12.97 3.72
N GLU A 6 -8.20 13.56 4.76
CA GLU A 6 -6.82 13.25 5.19
C GLU A 6 -6.70 11.81 5.67
N ASP A 7 -7.67 11.35 6.44
CA ASP A 7 -7.72 9.97 6.92
C ASP A 7 -7.76 8.97 5.76
N LYS A 8 -8.57 9.22 4.73
CA LYS A 8 -8.59 8.38 3.51
C LYS A 8 -7.29 8.42 2.73
N ILE A 9 -6.63 9.57 2.63
CA ILE A 9 -5.33 9.72 1.96
C ILE A 9 -4.24 8.96 2.72
N ASN A 10 -4.22 9.06 4.05
CA ASN A 10 -3.27 8.33 4.89
C ASN A 10 -3.46 6.82 4.78
N VAL A 11 -4.71 6.36 4.69
CA VAL A 11 -5.04 4.94 4.48
C VAL A 11 -4.56 4.45 3.12
N ASP A 12 -4.78 5.23 2.07
CA ASP A 12 -4.33 4.92 0.70
C ASP A 12 -2.79 4.88 0.59
N LEU A 13 -2.12 5.83 1.24
CA LEU A 13 -0.66 5.89 1.35
C LEU A 13 -0.11 4.68 2.12
N ALA A 14 -0.75 4.31 3.22
CA ALA A 14 -0.35 3.16 4.00
C ALA A 14 -0.55 1.85 3.22
N ALA A 15 -1.67 1.70 2.51
CA ALA A 15 -1.96 0.51 1.70
C ALA A 15 -0.96 0.36 0.54
N SER A 16 -0.68 1.45 -0.18
CA SER A 16 0.33 1.47 -1.24
C SER A 16 1.74 1.20 -0.70
N GLY A 17 2.08 1.77 0.46
CA GLY A 17 3.36 1.52 1.13
C GLY A 17 3.55 0.06 1.53
N VAL A 18 2.50 -0.61 2.01
CA VAL A 18 2.54 -2.06 2.32
C VAL A 18 2.75 -2.87 1.05
N ALA A 19 1.91 -2.69 0.03
CA ALA A 19 2.02 -3.46 -1.21
C ALA A 19 3.38 -3.22 -1.92
N TYR A 20 3.95 -2.02 -1.80
CA TYR A 20 5.26 -1.70 -2.34
C TYR A 20 6.39 -2.38 -1.57
N LYS A 21 6.34 -2.37 -0.23
CA LYS A 21 7.33 -3.05 0.62
C LYS A 21 7.26 -4.57 0.45
N GLU A 22 6.05 -5.15 0.37
CA GLU A 22 5.85 -6.57 0.05
C GLU A 22 6.52 -6.93 -1.28
N ARG A 23 6.34 -6.10 -2.32
CA ARG A 23 6.97 -6.30 -3.65
C ARG A 23 8.51 -6.16 -3.63
N LEU A 24 9.05 -5.30 -2.78
CA LEU A 24 10.50 -5.10 -2.64
C LEU A 24 11.18 -6.14 -1.74
N ASN A 25 10.45 -7.18 -1.31
CA ASN A 25 10.97 -8.17 -0.35
C ASN A 25 11.39 -7.54 0.99
N MET A 26 10.86 -6.34 1.31
CA MET A 26 11.09 -5.67 2.59
C MET A 26 10.11 -6.20 3.65
N PRO A 27 10.55 -6.35 4.91
CA PRO A 27 9.67 -6.79 5.98
C PRO A 27 8.59 -5.72 6.22
N VAL A 28 7.34 -6.05 5.92
CA VAL A 28 6.19 -5.20 6.21
C VAL A 28 5.04 -6.04 6.74
N VAL A 29 4.38 -5.54 7.78
CA VAL A 29 3.25 -6.22 8.43
C VAL A 29 1.97 -5.46 8.11
N ALA A 30 1.26 -5.89 7.05
CA ALA A 30 0.00 -5.31 6.63
C ALA A 30 -1.02 -5.22 7.78
N SER A 31 -1.09 -6.26 8.61
CA SER A 31 -1.99 -6.34 9.76
C SER A 31 -1.67 -5.33 10.86
N GLU A 32 -0.42 -4.91 11.00
CA GLU A 32 -0.03 -3.89 11.98
C GLU A 32 -0.47 -2.50 11.52
N VAL A 33 -0.28 -2.22 10.22
CA VAL A 33 -0.78 -1.00 9.58
C VAL A 33 -2.30 -0.94 9.66
N GLU A 34 -3.00 -2.03 9.38
CA GLU A 34 -4.46 -2.09 9.50
C GLU A 34 -4.95 -1.82 10.94
N ARG A 35 -4.21 -2.29 11.95
CA ARG A 35 -4.51 -2.02 13.37
C ARG A 35 -4.21 -0.59 13.80
N GLN A 36 -3.26 0.09 13.14
CA GLN A 36 -3.04 1.52 13.32
C GLN A 36 -4.13 2.37 12.67
N GLN A 37 -4.80 1.86 11.64
CA GLN A 37 -5.86 2.61 10.98
C GLN A 37 -7.17 2.63 11.78
N PRO A 38 -7.93 3.74 11.70
CA PRO A 38 -9.25 3.83 12.32
C PRO A 38 -10.17 2.71 11.86
N ALA A 39 -10.96 2.13 12.77
CA ALA A 39 -11.83 0.97 12.47
C ALA A 39 -12.77 1.20 11.27
N HIS A 40 -13.28 2.42 11.12
CA HIS A 40 -14.16 2.82 10.02
C HIS A 40 -13.46 2.91 8.65
N LEU A 41 -12.12 2.89 8.62
CA LEU A 41 -11.31 2.92 7.41
C LEU A 41 -10.59 1.59 7.15
N ARG A 42 -10.66 0.62 8.06
CA ARG A 42 -10.07 -0.71 7.85
C ARG A 42 -10.66 -1.41 6.62
N ALA A 43 -11.96 -1.25 6.41
CA ALA A 43 -12.63 -1.74 5.19
C ALA A 43 -12.03 -1.08 3.92
N TYR A 44 -11.88 0.24 3.94
CA TYR A 44 -11.27 1.00 2.84
C TYR A 44 -9.79 0.64 2.62
N PHE A 45 -9.03 0.45 3.70
CA PHE A 45 -7.64 -0.01 3.65
C PHE A 45 -7.53 -1.36 2.97
N ASN A 46 -8.40 -2.31 3.31
CA ASN A 46 -8.36 -3.66 2.77
C ASN A 46 -8.69 -3.66 1.27
N GLU A 47 -9.72 -2.92 0.84
CA GLU A 47 -10.02 -2.72 -0.59
C GLU A 47 -8.82 -2.10 -1.34
N ARG A 48 -8.19 -1.08 -0.76
CA ARG A 48 -7.00 -0.45 -1.35
C ARG A 48 -5.81 -1.39 -1.38
N LEU A 49 -5.57 -2.16 -0.33
CA LEU A 49 -4.49 -3.13 -0.26
C LEU A 49 -4.65 -4.21 -1.33
N VAL A 50 -5.86 -4.73 -1.53
CA VAL A 50 -6.17 -5.68 -2.61
C VAL A 50 -5.93 -5.04 -3.98
N PHE A 51 -6.41 -3.80 -4.19
CA PHE A 51 -6.16 -3.06 -5.42
C PHE A 51 -4.66 -2.88 -5.71
N TYR A 52 -3.87 -2.50 -4.70
CA TYR A 52 -2.43 -2.32 -4.85
C TYR A 52 -1.69 -3.66 -5.02
N ARG A 53 -2.12 -4.75 -4.39
CA ARG A 53 -1.56 -6.08 -4.62
C ARG A 53 -1.83 -6.58 -6.04
N GLU A 54 -3.05 -6.43 -6.54
CA GLU A 54 -3.40 -6.73 -7.94
C GLU A 54 -2.62 -5.86 -8.92
N ARG A 55 -2.42 -4.58 -8.59
CA ARG A 55 -1.58 -3.68 -9.39
C ARG A 55 -0.10 -4.07 -9.32
N SER A 56 0.39 -4.49 -8.16
CA SER A 56 1.75 -5.00 -7.97
C SER A 56 2.00 -6.25 -8.81
N LYS A 57 1.01 -7.15 -8.99
CA LYS A 57 1.12 -8.31 -9.89
C LYS A 57 1.28 -7.93 -11.37
N LYS A 58 0.73 -6.78 -11.78
CA LYS A 58 0.89 -6.23 -13.15
C LYS A 58 2.17 -5.40 -13.30
N LEU A 59 2.79 -5.03 -12.19
CA LEU A 59 4.02 -4.28 -12.20
C LEU A 59 5.21 -5.25 -12.15
N PRO A 60 6.32 -4.92 -12.83
CA PRO A 60 7.54 -5.69 -12.68
C PRO A 60 7.99 -5.68 -11.22
N ASP A 61 8.32 -6.84 -10.65
CA ASP A 61 8.81 -6.98 -9.27
C ASP A 61 10.03 -6.08 -9.01
N GLY A 62 10.42 -5.84 -7.75
CA GLY A 62 11.61 -5.04 -7.42
C GLY A 62 12.90 -5.50 -8.12
N ASN A 63 12.92 -6.75 -8.59
CA ASN A 63 14.00 -7.38 -9.34
C ASN A 63 13.92 -7.17 -10.87
N SER A 64 12.85 -6.55 -11.37
CA SER A 64 12.68 -6.25 -12.78
C SER A 64 13.36 -4.93 -13.12
N VAL A 65 14.21 -5.01 -14.13
CA VAL A 65 15.14 -4.01 -14.69
C VAL A 65 14.53 -2.61 -14.98
N GLN A 66 13.22 -2.41 -14.83
CA GLN A 66 12.58 -1.11 -15.05
C GLN A 66 12.86 -0.07 -13.94
N TYR A 67 13.20 -0.47 -12.71
CA TYR A 67 13.70 0.45 -11.68
C TYR A 67 15.22 0.68 -11.77
N LEU A 68 15.88 0.01 -12.72
CA LEU A 68 17.31 0.14 -13.06
C LEU A 68 17.53 1.01 -14.31
N LYS A 69 16.62 1.94 -14.66
CA LYS A 69 17.04 3.10 -15.48
C LYS A 69 17.69 4.08 -14.50
N THR A 70 19.01 4.04 -14.27
CA THR A 70 20.14 4.35 -15.16
C THR A 70 19.91 5.66 -15.89
N GLU A 71 20.55 6.69 -15.32
CA GLU A 71 21.01 7.99 -15.87
C GLU A 71 20.01 8.98 -16.47
#